data_AF-A0A3B9PSE1-F1
#
_entry.id   AF-A0A3B9PSE1-F1
#
_cell.length_a   1.000
_cell.length_b   1.000
_cell.length_c   1.000
_cell.angle_alpha   90.00
_cell.angle_beta   90.00
_cell.angle_gamma   90.00
#
_symmetry.space_group_name_H-M   'P 1'
#
loop_
_entity.id
_entity.type
_entity.pdbx_description
1 polymer ?
#
loop_
_entity_poly.entity_id
_entity_poly.type
_entity_poly.pdbx_seq_one_letter_code
_entity_poly.pdbx_strand_id
1 'polypeptide(L)'
;MIKLQEYKEGEVVLPEGELGRGFCILESGTLEVIRDNRVLSEIDMKGAIFGELSEILGMKRDATIRAKTAASVRHVEESIADIVSKNPKVALKLIRTLGRRLYRMNKIAPRGDSDFNIFKKADGTKTLDTTDNTIRILVVDDKPNIIKQLTDMFAKSDWQVEGAKDEQCALDACEHSHYSAILISMALPGDTAIDLRRKLKTNHRVLNTPVVGMIVMGDQAAQKKALDAGFADCITKPFDQNKTDAVMYNVMNLDSSARYFKFVDDYLLFELPTELSPFVINDIKENMDQRIRNTINEGILKLIIDVSSLEEVEEEAIEVVGEFSEKIEDMKLPMRGAIIATGEDSEMWNNLDGCEDWAICDNLEEAKESFDREVETEED
;
A
#
# COMPACT_ATOMS: atom_id res chain seq x y z
N MET A 1 -9.20 -4.56 -36.14
CA MET A 1 -10.60 -5.01 -36.02
C MET A 1 -10.82 -5.42 -34.57
N ILE A 2 -11.97 -5.13 -33.98
CA ILE A 2 -12.32 -5.55 -32.61
C ILE A 2 -13.35 -6.66 -32.73
N LYS A 3 -13.05 -7.84 -32.19
CA LYS A 3 -13.94 -9.02 -32.28
C LYS A 3 -14.17 -9.61 -30.89
N LEU A 4 -15.44 -9.83 -30.53
CA LEU A 4 -15.79 -10.59 -29.35
C LEU A 4 -15.81 -12.08 -29.70
N GLN A 5 -15.22 -12.91 -28.85
CA GLN A 5 -15.18 -14.36 -29.03
C GLN A 5 -15.43 -15.05 -27.68
N GLU A 6 -16.29 -16.05 -27.72
CA GLU A 6 -16.61 -16.90 -26.57
C GLU A 6 -15.70 -18.14 -26.59
N TYR A 7 -15.27 -18.54 -25.41
CA TYR A 7 -14.42 -19.70 -25.17
C TYR A 7 -15.08 -20.60 -24.13
N LYS A 8 -15.10 -21.89 -24.39
CA LYS A 8 -15.49 -22.90 -23.39
C LYS A 8 -14.33 -23.17 -22.45
N GLU A 9 -14.64 -23.70 -21.28
CA GLU A 9 -13.63 -24.22 -20.35
C GLU A 9 -12.67 -25.19 -21.08
N GLY A 10 -11.37 -24.98 -20.87
CA GLY A 10 -10.29 -25.72 -21.50
C GLY A 10 -9.87 -25.22 -22.88
N GLU A 11 -10.61 -24.30 -23.52
CA GLU A 11 -10.22 -23.78 -24.84
C GLU A 11 -9.05 -22.79 -24.75
N VAL A 12 -8.11 -22.91 -25.68
CA VAL A 12 -6.95 -22.02 -25.75
C VAL A 12 -7.36 -20.68 -26.38
N VAL A 13 -7.11 -19.60 -25.64
CA VAL A 13 -7.37 -18.22 -26.08
C VAL A 13 -6.18 -17.67 -26.85
N LEU A 14 -4.95 -17.83 -26.32
CA LEU A 14 -3.71 -17.41 -26.96
C LEU A 14 -2.65 -18.51 -26.78
N PRO A 15 -2.13 -19.11 -27.85
CA PRO A 15 -1.10 -20.14 -27.72
C PRO A 15 0.30 -19.52 -27.49
N GLU A 16 1.14 -20.25 -26.77
CA GLU A 16 2.58 -19.96 -26.63
C GLU A 16 3.31 -20.07 -27.97
N GLY A 17 4.42 -19.34 -28.13
CA GLY A 17 5.31 -19.45 -29.28
C GLY A 17 4.87 -18.66 -30.52
N GLU A 18 3.70 -18.03 -30.50
CA GLU A 18 3.21 -17.16 -31.57
C GLU A 18 3.63 -15.71 -31.37
N LEU A 19 3.88 -15.00 -32.48
CA LEU A 19 3.96 -13.54 -32.46
C LEU A 19 2.55 -12.97 -32.36
N GLY A 20 2.29 -12.28 -31.27
CA GLY A 20 1.03 -11.61 -31.00
C GLY A 20 0.92 -10.30 -31.76
N ARG A 21 -0.32 -10.00 -32.15
CA ARG A 21 -0.71 -8.73 -32.75
C ARG A 21 -1.87 -8.17 -31.94
N GLY A 22 -1.72 -6.94 -31.47
CA GLY A 22 -2.66 -6.27 -30.59
C GLY A 22 -2.70 -6.87 -29.20
N PHE A 23 -3.88 -6.85 -28.59
CA PHE A 23 -4.11 -7.35 -27.24
C PHE A 23 -5.55 -7.85 -27.07
N CYS A 24 -5.81 -8.51 -25.96
CA CYS A 24 -7.13 -9.01 -25.59
C CYS A 24 -7.64 -8.31 -24.34
N ILE A 25 -8.97 -8.21 -24.21
CA ILE A 25 -9.66 -7.71 -23.02
C ILE A 25 -10.63 -8.77 -22.55
N LEU A 26 -10.57 -9.12 -21.27
CA LEU A 26 -11.52 -10.05 -20.66
C LEU A 26 -12.87 -9.33 -20.43
N GLU A 27 -13.97 -9.87 -20.94
CA GLU A 27 -15.32 -9.34 -20.71
C GLU A 27 -16.07 -10.10 -19.60
N SER A 28 -15.87 -11.42 -19.53
CA SER A 28 -16.40 -12.31 -18.48
C SER A 28 -15.65 -13.64 -18.44
N GLY A 29 -15.76 -14.37 -17.33
CA GLY A 29 -15.09 -15.65 -17.11
C GLY A 29 -13.69 -15.52 -16.51
N THR A 30 -12.99 -16.64 -16.43
CA THR A 30 -11.65 -16.75 -15.82
C THR A 30 -10.70 -17.43 -16.80
N LEU A 31 -9.51 -16.86 -16.97
CA LEU A 31 -8.45 -17.42 -17.79
C LEU A 31 -7.27 -17.81 -16.91
N GLU A 32 -6.49 -18.79 -17.36
CA GLU A 32 -5.26 -19.23 -16.73
C GLU A 32 -4.07 -19.02 -17.68
N VAL A 33 -2.95 -18.57 -17.11
CA VAL A 33 -1.67 -18.39 -17.80
C VAL A 33 -0.81 -19.61 -17.54
N ILE A 34 -0.42 -20.31 -18.59
CA ILE A 34 0.25 -21.61 -18.50
C ILE A 34 1.59 -21.54 -19.20
N ARG A 35 2.65 -21.97 -18.51
CA ARG A 35 3.99 -22.16 -19.09
C ARG A 35 4.56 -23.48 -18.60
N ASP A 36 5.20 -24.24 -19.47
CA ASP A 36 5.80 -25.55 -19.12
C ASP A 36 4.81 -26.48 -18.37
N ASN A 37 3.54 -26.47 -18.81
CA ASN A 37 2.44 -27.24 -18.22
C ASN A 37 2.12 -26.90 -16.75
N ARG A 38 2.54 -25.73 -16.27
CA ARG A 38 2.21 -25.18 -14.94
C ARG A 38 1.37 -23.92 -15.09
N VAL A 39 0.35 -23.79 -14.23
CA VAL A 39 -0.43 -22.55 -14.12
C VAL A 39 0.38 -21.53 -13.34
N LEU A 40 0.72 -20.41 -13.97
CA LEU A 40 1.51 -19.32 -13.39
C LEU A 40 0.64 -18.29 -12.68
N SER A 41 -0.55 -18.01 -13.21
CA SER A 41 -1.48 -17.01 -12.69
C SER A 41 -2.84 -17.12 -13.34
N GLU A 42 -3.86 -16.50 -12.74
CA GLU A 42 -5.20 -16.36 -13.32
C GLU A 42 -5.50 -14.92 -13.73
N ILE A 43 -6.41 -14.77 -14.70
CA ILE A 43 -6.97 -13.50 -15.16
C ILE A 43 -8.49 -13.63 -15.06
N ASP A 44 -9.06 -12.98 -14.05
CA ASP A 44 -10.48 -13.07 -13.66
C ASP A 44 -11.19 -11.70 -13.65
N MET A 45 -10.42 -10.61 -13.64
CA MET A 45 -10.95 -9.26 -13.61
C MET A 45 -11.49 -8.82 -14.98
N LYS A 46 -12.79 -8.51 -15.04
CA LYS A 46 -13.40 -7.86 -16.20
C LYS A 46 -12.67 -6.56 -16.56
N GLY A 47 -12.37 -6.41 -17.85
CA GLY A 47 -11.58 -5.29 -18.39
C GLY A 47 -10.07 -5.46 -18.24
N ALA A 48 -9.57 -6.60 -17.75
CA ALA A 48 -8.16 -6.91 -17.74
C ALA A 48 -7.62 -7.02 -19.17
N ILE A 49 -6.48 -6.35 -19.42
CA ILE A 49 -5.77 -6.41 -20.70
C ILE A 49 -4.70 -7.50 -20.63
N PHE A 50 -4.60 -8.34 -21.65
CA PHE A 50 -3.60 -9.41 -21.71
C PHE A 50 -3.16 -9.69 -23.15
N GLY A 51 -2.03 -10.38 -23.30
CA GLY A 51 -1.44 -10.72 -24.60
C GLY A 51 -0.70 -9.57 -25.28
N GLU A 52 -0.64 -8.39 -24.65
CA GLU A 52 -0.04 -7.16 -25.18
C GLU A 52 1.49 -7.23 -25.31
N LEU A 53 2.15 -7.98 -24.41
CA LEU A 53 3.61 -8.01 -24.29
C LEU A 53 4.30 -8.50 -25.56
N SER A 54 3.66 -9.42 -26.28
CA SER A 54 4.23 -9.99 -27.50
C SER A 54 4.40 -8.94 -28.60
N GLU A 55 3.40 -8.07 -28.79
CA GLU A 55 3.52 -6.97 -29.75
C GLU A 55 4.40 -5.83 -29.22
N ILE A 56 4.27 -5.47 -27.93
CA ILE A 56 5.04 -4.37 -27.32
C ILE A 56 6.55 -4.64 -27.37
N LEU A 57 6.95 -5.88 -27.07
CA LEU A 57 8.36 -6.28 -26.99
C LEU A 57 8.89 -6.90 -28.29
N GLY A 58 8.01 -7.17 -29.27
CA GLY A 58 8.39 -7.85 -30.51
C GLY A 58 8.87 -9.29 -30.31
N MET A 59 8.41 -9.94 -29.24
CA MET A 59 8.80 -11.31 -28.88
C MET A 59 7.61 -12.27 -29.06
N LYS A 60 7.89 -13.55 -29.24
CA LYS A 60 6.86 -14.59 -29.21
C LYS A 60 6.22 -14.66 -27.81
N ARG A 61 4.96 -15.10 -27.75
CA ARG A 61 4.27 -15.33 -26.47
C ARG A 61 5.01 -16.38 -25.67
N ASP A 62 5.27 -16.04 -24.41
CA ASP A 62 6.08 -16.82 -23.47
C ASP A 62 5.23 -17.79 -22.60
N ALA A 63 3.90 -17.74 -22.78
CA ALA A 63 2.93 -18.57 -22.08
C ALA A 63 1.67 -18.72 -22.93
N THR A 64 0.95 -19.82 -22.69
CA THR A 64 -0.38 -20.09 -23.23
C THR A 64 -1.45 -19.48 -22.31
N ILE A 65 -2.46 -18.84 -22.87
CA ILE A 65 -3.66 -18.42 -22.15
C ILE A 65 -4.79 -19.38 -22.49
N ARG A 66 -5.38 -20.00 -21.48
CA ARG A 66 -6.49 -20.95 -21.62
C ARG A 66 -7.68 -20.50 -20.77
N ALA A 67 -8.89 -20.79 -21.22
CA ALA A 67 -10.09 -20.52 -20.46
C ALA A 67 -10.22 -21.54 -19.31
N LYS A 68 -10.17 -21.07 -18.05
CA LYS A 68 -10.42 -21.89 -16.86
C LYS A 68 -11.91 -22.10 -16.61
N THR A 69 -12.72 -21.10 -16.96
CA THR A 69 -14.19 -21.19 -17.01
C THR A 69 -14.68 -20.70 -18.37
N ALA A 70 -15.98 -20.84 -18.69
CA ALA A 70 -16.53 -20.24 -19.89
C ALA A 70 -16.27 -18.72 -19.90
N ALA A 71 -15.61 -18.22 -20.93
CA ALA A 71 -15.07 -16.87 -20.95
C ALA A 71 -15.37 -16.13 -22.25
N SER A 72 -15.69 -14.85 -22.12
CA SER A 72 -15.89 -13.93 -23.24
C SER A 72 -14.70 -12.99 -23.34
N VAL A 73 -14.03 -12.98 -24.50
CA VAL A 73 -12.80 -12.22 -24.72
C VAL A 73 -12.94 -11.35 -25.95
N ARG A 74 -12.61 -10.07 -25.79
CA ARG A 74 -12.52 -9.12 -26.89
C ARG A 74 -11.09 -9.08 -27.44
N HIS A 75 -10.91 -9.55 -28.67
CA HIS A 75 -9.67 -9.46 -29.42
C HIS A 75 -9.57 -8.11 -30.12
N VAL A 76 -8.48 -7.40 -29.88
CA VAL A 76 -8.14 -6.14 -30.54
C VAL A 76 -6.93 -6.42 -31.42
N GLU A 77 -7.14 -6.57 -32.73
CA GLU A 77 -6.07 -6.96 -33.68
C GLU A 77 -5.35 -5.78 -34.35
N GLU A 78 -5.82 -4.56 -34.07
CA GLU A 78 -5.12 -3.35 -34.50
C GLU A 78 -3.83 -3.18 -33.70
N SER A 79 -2.79 -2.61 -34.33
CA SER A 79 -1.50 -2.45 -33.67
C SER A 79 -1.62 -1.51 -32.48
N ILE A 80 -0.93 -1.83 -31.38
CA ILE A 80 -0.90 -0.98 -30.19
C ILE A 80 -0.44 0.45 -30.55
N ALA A 81 0.52 0.61 -31.46
CA ALA A 81 0.99 1.94 -31.89
C ALA A 81 -0.13 2.77 -32.56
N ASP A 82 -0.94 2.14 -33.41
CA ASP A 82 -2.05 2.79 -34.10
C ASP A 82 -3.17 3.16 -33.13
N ILE A 83 -3.49 2.25 -32.20
CA ILE A 83 -4.52 2.46 -31.17
C ILE A 83 -4.12 3.60 -30.24
N VAL A 84 -2.86 3.63 -29.80
CA VAL A 84 -2.35 4.68 -28.93
C VAL A 84 -2.37 6.04 -29.64
N SER A 85 -2.04 6.06 -30.92
CA SER A 85 -2.09 7.28 -31.74
C SER A 85 -3.53 7.81 -31.88
N LYS A 86 -4.52 6.92 -32.01
CA LYS A 86 -5.94 7.29 -32.09
C LYS A 86 -6.55 7.63 -30.73
N ASN A 87 -6.12 6.98 -29.67
CA ASN A 87 -6.63 7.16 -28.32
C ASN A 87 -5.51 7.03 -27.26
N PRO A 88 -4.85 8.15 -26.89
CA PRO A 88 -3.75 8.15 -25.94
C PRO A 88 -4.10 7.62 -24.54
N LYS A 89 -5.39 7.60 -24.16
CA LYS A 89 -5.83 7.02 -22.87
C LYS A 89 -5.54 5.52 -22.78
N VAL A 90 -5.45 4.82 -23.92
CA VAL A 90 -5.09 3.40 -23.97
C VAL A 90 -3.64 3.19 -23.50
N ALA A 91 -2.72 4.08 -23.87
CA ALA A 91 -1.33 4.03 -23.41
C ALA A 91 -1.24 4.10 -21.88
N LEU A 92 -1.97 5.03 -21.26
CA LEU A 92 -2.01 5.15 -19.79
C LEU A 92 -2.56 3.88 -19.12
N LYS A 93 -3.58 3.24 -19.71
CA LYS A 93 -4.14 1.99 -19.19
C LYS A 93 -3.15 0.83 -19.33
N LEU A 94 -2.45 0.72 -20.46
CA LEU A 94 -1.40 -0.29 -20.69
C LEU A 94 -0.23 -0.11 -19.72
N ILE A 95 0.30 1.12 -19.59
CA ILE A 95 1.41 1.44 -18.67
C ILE A 95 1.04 1.06 -17.23
N ARG A 96 -0.15 1.44 -16.76
CA ARG A 96 -0.62 1.09 -15.41
C ARG A 96 -0.77 -0.42 -15.21
N THR A 97 -1.28 -1.13 -16.22
CA THR A 97 -1.48 -2.58 -16.16
C THR A 97 -0.14 -3.30 -16.09
N LEU A 98 0.80 -2.94 -16.95
CA LEU A 98 2.16 -3.49 -16.97
C LEU A 98 2.96 -3.14 -15.72
N GLY A 99 2.87 -1.89 -15.25
CA GLY A 99 3.55 -1.45 -14.03
C GLY A 99 3.06 -2.22 -12.79
N ARG A 100 1.75 -2.46 -12.67
CA ARG A 100 1.19 -3.29 -11.59
C ARG A 100 1.66 -4.74 -11.67
N ARG A 101 1.72 -5.32 -12.87
CA ARG A 101 2.23 -6.69 -13.08
C ARG A 101 3.70 -6.82 -12.73
N LEU A 102 4.53 -5.89 -13.19
CA LEU A 102 5.96 -5.84 -12.87
C LEU A 102 6.20 -5.69 -11.37
N TYR A 103 5.45 -4.81 -10.71
CA TYR A 103 5.50 -4.64 -9.26
C TYR A 103 5.17 -5.95 -8.52
N ARG A 104 4.12 -6.67 -8.94
CA ARG A 104 3.74 -7.97 -8.38
C ARG A 104 4.81 -9.05 -8.62
N MET A 105 5.31 -9.17 -9.85
CA MET A 105 6.37 -10.14 -10.18
C MET A 105 7.64 -9.91 -9.37
N ASN A 106 8.03 -8.64 -9.16
CA ASN A 106 9.19 -8.29 -8.35
C ASN A 106 8.99 -8.55 -6.85
N LYS A 107 7.74 -8.66 -6.38
CA LYS A 107 7.44 -9.05 -4.99
C LYS A 107 7.45 -10.58 -4.76
N ILE A 108 7.21 -11.39 -5.80
CA ILE A 108 6.99 -12.85 -5.69
C ILE A 108 8.27 -13.67 -6.01
N ALA A 109 9.34 -13.05 -6.50
CA ALA A 109 10.61 -13.76 -6.66
C ALA A 109 11.19 -14.12 -5.26
N PRO A 110 11.32 -15.43 -4.90
CA PRO A 110 11.94 -15.81 -3.64
C PRO A 110 13.37 -15.32 -3.67
N ARG A 111 13.73 -14.51 -2.67
CA ARG A 111 15.10 -14.03 -2.47
C ARG A 111 15.98 -15.25 -2.21
N GLY A 112 16.61 -15.77 -3.26
CA GLY A 112 17.92 -16.38 -3.09
C GLY A 112 18.85 -15.31 -2.54
N ASP A 113 19.53 -15.62 -1.45
CA ASP A 113 20.52 -14.75 -0.83
C ASP A 113 21.41 -14.07 -1.88
N SER A 114 21.75 -12.81 -1.60
CA SER A 114 22.57 -11.85 -2.35
C SER A 114 21.84 -10.96 -3.39
N ASP A 115 22.01 -9.65 -3.19
CA ASP A 115 21.98 -8.59 -4.20
C ASP A 115 20.64 -8.03 -4.69
N PHE A 116 19.88 -7.39 -3.79
CA PHE A 116 18.94 -6.33 -4.19
C PHE A 116 19.68 -5.01 -4.46
N ASN A 117 20.39 -4.93 -5.59
CA ASN A 117 20.93 -3.67 -6.13
C ASN A 117 21.24 -3.79 -7.65
N ILE A 118 20.23 -3.76 -8.52
CA ILE A 118 20.41 -3.74 -10.00
C ILE A 118 20.23 -2.34 -10.61
N PHE A 119 20.39 -1.26 -9.84
CA PHE A 119 20.68 0.06 -10.42
C PHE A 119 21.72 0.84 -9.61
N LYS A 120 22.95 0.29 -9.51
CA LYS A 120 24.13 1.17 -9.56
C LYS A 120 24.19 1.72 -10.98
N LYS A 121 23.91 3.01 -11.17
CA LYS A 121 24.24 3.70 -12.42
C LYS A 121 25.74 3.54 -12.67
N ALA A 122 26.06 3.06 -13.85
CA ALA A 122 27.40 3.16 -14.41
C ALA A 122 27.71 4.63 -14.64
N ASP A 123 28.38 5.25 -13.68
CA ASP A 123 29.46 6.18 -13.97
C ASP A 123 30.48 6.04 -12.83
N GLY A 124 31.67 5.61 -13.19
CA GLY A 124 32.71 5.24 -12.25
C GLY A 124 33.17 6.44 -11.45
N THR A 125 32.84 6.50 -10.16
CA THR A 125 33.75 7.01 -9.13
C THR A 125 33.29 6.58 -7.75
N LYS A 126 34.19 5.85 -7.07
CA LYS A 126 34.27 5.54 -5.63
C LYS A 126 33.00 5.05 -4.91
N THR A 127 33.05 3.76 -4.60
CA THR A 127 32.43 3.07 -3.46
C THR A 127 32.09 3.99 -2.28
N LEU A 128 30.79 4.11 -2.01
CA LEU A 128 30.23 4.41 -0.69
C LEU A 128 29.19 3.32 -0.38
N ASP A 129 29.06 3.06 0.91
CA ASP A 129 28.73 1.76 1.49
C ASP A 129 27.30 1.27 1.25
N THR A 130 27.14 -0.04 1.45
CA THR A 130 25.87 -0.73 1.72
C THR A 130 25.17 -0.14 2.95
N THR A 131 23.95 0.41 2.81
CA THR A 131 22.86 0.45 3.83
C THR A 131 21.59 1.18 3.33
N ASP A 132 20.43 0.80 3.89
CA ASP A 132 19.21 1.61 4.11
C ASP A 132 18.21 1.92 2.97
N ASN A 133 17.12 1.14 2.90
CA ASN A 133 15.81 1.61 2.39
C ASN A 133 14.95 2.16 3.55
N THR A 134 15.57 2.97 4.42
CA THR A 134 14.91 3.62 5.56
C THR A 134 14.25 4.92 5.08
N ILE A 135 12.98 5.13 5.46
CA ILE A 135 12.27 6.37 5.16
C ILE A 135 12.97 7.49 5.94
N ARG A 136 13.49 8.49 5.21
CA ARG A 136 14.18 9.64 5.80
C ARG A 136 13.36 10.90 5.68
N ILE A 137 13.19 11.60 6.79
CA ILE A 137 12.41 12.82 6.90
C ILE A 137 13.32 13.95 7.34
N LEU A 138 13.32 15.07 6.60
CA LEU A 138 13.99 16.29 7.04
C LEU A 138 13.00 17.17 7.81
N VAL A 139 13.35 17.57 9.03
CA VAL A 139 12.54 18.47 9.85
C VAL A 139 13.27 19.79 10.03
N VAL A 140 12.63 20.88 9.60
CA VAL A 140 13.16 22.25 9.67
C VAL A 140 12.44 23.04 10.75
N ASP A 141 13.08 23.24 11.90
CA ASP A 141 12.57 24.01 13.02
C ASP A 141 13.72 24.59 13.84
N ASP A 142 13.58 25.83 14.31
CA ASP A 142 14.59 26.51 15.13
C ASP A 142 14.66 25.95 16.56
N LYS A 143 13.62 25.24 17.01
CA LYS A 143 13.52 24.66 18.34
C LYS A 143 13.94 23.18 18.31
N PRO A 144 15.06 22.81 18.95
CA PRO A 144 15.54 21.42 18.94
C PRO A 144 14.56 20.43 19.60
N ASN A 145 13.72 20.91 20.54
CA ASN A 145 12.70 20.07 21.16
C ASN A 145 11.61 19.60 20.17
N ILE A 146 11.30 20.40 19.15
CA ILE A 146 10.32 20.04 18.10
C ILE A 146 10.90 18.93 17.22
N ILE A 147 12.17 19.08 16.81
CA ILE A 147 12.91 18.06 16.05
C ILE A 147 12.96 16.75 16.84
N LYS A 148 13.30 16.82 18.14
CA LYS A 148 13.35 15.65 19.01
C LYS A 148 11.99 14.96 19.13
N GLN A 149 10.92 15.72 19.35
CA GLN A 149 9.56 15.17 19.45
C GLN A 149 9.17 14.40 18.18
N LEU A 150 9.45 14.96 16.99
CA LEU A 150 9.19 14.26 15.72
C LEU A 150 10.11 13.06 15.50
N THR A 151 11.35 13.12 15.99
CA THR A 151 12.27 11.97 15.97
C THR A 151 11.71 10.80 16.78
N ASP A 152 11.24 11.06 17.99
CA ASP A 152 10.65 10.03 18.87
C ASP A 152 9.33 9.47 18.29
N MET A 153 8.51 10.35 17.70
CA MET A 153 7.25 10.01 17.02
C MET A 153 7.46 9.09 15.80
N PHE A 154 8.43 9.40 14.96
CA PHE A 154 8.70 8.65 13.72
C PHE A 154 9.56 7.40 13.93
N ALA A 155 10.29 7.31 15.04
CA ALA A 155 11.03 6.10 15.41
C ALA A 155 10.11 4.88 15.57
N LYS A 156 8.84 5.07 15.97
CA LYS A 156 7.84 3.99 16.08
C LYS A 156 7.53 3.32 14.73
N SER A 157 7.73 4.03 13.63
CA SER A 157 7.48 3.57 12.26
C SER A 157 8.77 3.16 11.53
N ASP A 158 9.89 3.01 12.25
CA ASP A 158 11.24 2.79 11.70
C ASP A 158 11.70 3.88 10.72
N TRP A 159 11.18 5.10 10.87
CA TRP A 159 11.56 6.25 10.05
C TRP A 159 12.68 7.05 10.71
N GLN A 160 13.65 7.46 9.90
CA GLN A 160 14.78 8.26 10.33
C GLN A 160 14.49 9.75 10.15
N VAL A 161 14.84 10.54 11.16
CA VAL A 161 14.66 12.00 11.14
C VAL A 161 16.01 12.69 11.13
N GLU A 162 16.19 13.62 10.20
CA GLU A 162 17.30 14.57 10.20
C GLU A 162 16.76 15.97 10.52
N GLY A 163 17.42 16.67 11.43
CA GLY A 163 17.01 18.00 11.87
C GLY A 163 17.83 19.11 11.22
N ALA A 164 17.16 20.14 10.72
CA ALA A 164 17.77 21.39 10.29
C ALA A 164 17.21 22.56 11.11
N LYS A 165 18.11 23.38 11.67
CA LYS A 165 17.74 24.52 12.53
C LYS A 165 17.37 25.79 11.76
N ASP A 166 17.76 25.87 10.49
CA ASP A 166 17.58 27.05 9.64
C ASP A 166 17.53 26.66 8.16
N GLU A 167 17.23 27.66 7.32
CA GLU A 167 17.12 27.51 5.86
C GLU A 167 18.42 26.98 5.24
N GLN A 168 19.58 27.47 5.69
CA GLN A 168 20.87 27.08 5.13
C GLN A 168 21.17 25.62 5.43
N CYS A 169 21.01 25.19 6.69
CA CYS A 169 21.19 23.80 7.10
C CYS A 169 20.25 22.87 6.32
N ALA A 170 19.01 23.29 6.07
CA ALA A 170 18.04 22.49 5.33
C ALA A 170 18.45 22.32 3.85
N LEU A 171 18.93 23.39 3.21
CA LEU A 171 19.42 23.34 1.84
C LEU A 171 20.68 22.49 1.73
N ASP A 172 21.64 22.69 2.64
CA ASP A 172 22.87 21.90 2.71
C ASP A 172 22.56 20.41 2.89
N ALA A 173 21.60 20.07 3.77
CA ALA A 173 21.16 18.69 3.99
C ALA A 173 20.55 18.08 2.70
N CYS A 174 19.72 18.84 1.99
CA CYS A 174 19.15 18.43 0.70
C CYS A 174 20.17 18.32 -0.44
N GLU A 175 21.35 18.93 -0.31
CA GLU A 175 22.45 18.76 -1.25
C GLU A 175 23.23 17.46 -1.03
N HIS A 176 23.20 16.87 0.17
CA HIS A 176 24.00 15.70 0.52
C HIS A 176 23.16 14.42 0.70
N SER A 177 21.86 14.57 1.01
CA SER A 177 20.96 13.48 1.35
C SER A 177 19.67 13.50 0.54
N HIS A 178 18.98 12.36 0.49
CA HIS A 178 17.62 12.23 -0.06
C HIS A 178 16.62 12.02 1.07
N TYR A 179 15.46 12.67 0.92
CA TYR A 179 14.35 12.60 1.87
C TYR A 179 13.05 12.19 1.16
N SER A 180 12.26 11.38 1.84
CA SER A 180 10.91 10.97 1.44
C SER A 180 9.90 12.09 1.67
N ALA A 181 10.14 12.96 2.65
CA ALA A 181 9.35 14.15 2.93
C ALA A 181 10.18 15.21 3.68
N ILE A 182 9.77 16.47 3.57
CA ILE A 182 10.39 17.60 4.29
C ILE A 182 9.30 18.32 5.09
N LEU A 183 9.48 18.46 6.40
CA LEU A 183 8.59 19.22 7.28
C LEU A 183 9.22 20.57 7.57
N ILE A 184 8.48 21.66 7.36
CA ILE A 184 8.98 23.02 7.62
C ILE A 184 8.07 23.72 8.61
N SER A 185 8.66 24.28 9.66
CA SER A 185 7.94 25.09 10.64
C SER A 185 7.43 26.38 10.02
N MET A 186 6.11 26.58 10.09
CA MET A 186 5.48 27.83 9.65
C MET A 186 5.68 28.96 10.68
N ALA A 187 6.21 28.64 11.87
CA ALA A 187 6.54 29.61 12.90
C ALA A 187 7.94 30.26 12.69
N LEU A 188 8.68 29.87 11.64
CA LEU A 188 9.94 30.52 11.30
C LEU A 188 9.72 32.01 11.00
N PRO A 189 10.68 32.90 11.30
CA PRO A 189 10.51 34.33 11.14
C PRO A 189 10.19 34.75 9.69
N GLY A 190 9.27 35.70 9.53
CA GLY A 190 8.94 36.30 8.23
C GLY A 190 8.37 35.29 7.24
N ASP A 191 8.86 35.32 6.00
CA ASP A 191 8.46 34.40 4.93
C ASP A 191 9.48 33.26 4.70
N THR A 192 10.38 33.03 5.66
CA THR A 192 11.48 32.04 5.55
C THR A 192 10.99 30.65 5.16
N ALA A 193 9.87 30.17 5.73
CA ALA A 193 9.31 28.87 5.39
C ALA A 193 8.87 28.77 3.92
N ILE A 194 8.27 29.85 3.40
CA ILE A 194 7.78 29.94 2.02
C ILE A 194 8.96 30.04 1.05
N ASP A 195 9.95 30.86 1.40
CA ASP A 195 11.17 31.03 0.62
C ASP A 195 11.97 29.72 0.54
N LEU A 196 12.13 29.02 1.66
CA LEU A 196 12.77 27.71 1.71
C LEU A 196 12.03 26.72 0.81
N ARG A 197 10.70 26.59 0.93
CA ARG A 197 9.91 25.72 0.04
C ARG A 197 10.18 26.06 -1.43
N ARG A 198 10.12 27.34 -1.78
CA ARG A 198 10.36 27.81 -3.16
C ARG A 198 11.74 27.40 -3.64
N LYS A 199 12.79 27.57 -2.83
CA LYS A 199 14.16 27.14 -3.16
C LYS A 199 14.26 25.61 -3.31
N LEU A 200 13.64 24.84 -2.41
CA LEU A 200 13.59 23.37 -2.50
C LEU A 200 12.94 22.90 -3.80
N LYS A 201 11.88 23.58 -4.28
CA LYS A 201 11.24 23.28 -5.57
C LYS A 201 12.07 23.66 -6.80
N THR A 202 13.15 24.42 -6.62
CA THR A 202 14.16 24.67 -7.67
C THR A 202 15.37 23.75 -7.58
N ASN A 203 15.52 22.99 -6.48
CA ASN A 203 16.62 22.04 -6.31
C ASN A 203 16.27 20.70 -6.97
N HIS A 204 17.05 20.31 -7.97
CA HIS A 204 16.77 19.12 -8.78
C HIS A 204 16.74 17.79 -7.99
N ARG A 205 17.35 17.74 -6.78
CA ARG A 205 17.38 16.54 -5.94
C ARG A 205 16.09 16.33 -5.14
N VAL A 206 15.39 17.41 -4.81
CA VAL A 206 14.25 17.42 -3.88
C VAL A 206 13.01 18.13 -4.44
N LEU A 207 13.02 18.50 -5.73
CA LEU A 207 11.89 19.18 -6.37
C LEU A 207 10.57 18.38 -6.27
N ASN A 208 10.68 17.05 -6.32
CA ASN A 208 9.55 16.13 -6.23
C ASN A 208 9.24 15.70 -4.78
N THR A 209 10.10 16.01 -3.82
CA THR A 209 9.89 15.64 -2.42
C THR A 209 8.72 16.46 -1.85
N PRO A 210 7.69 15.83 -1.25
CA PRO A 210 6.58 16.55 -0.63
C PRO A 210 7.09 17.43 0.51
N VAL A 211 6.55 18.64 0.60
CA VAL A 211 6.89 19.60 1.65
C VAL A 211 5.65 19.85 2.49
N VAL A 212 5.71 19.50 3.78
CA VAL A 212 4.61 19.58 4.74
C VAL A 212 4.84 20.74 5.69
N GLY A 213 3.81 21.55 5.93
CA GLY A 213 3.90 22.69 6.85
C GLY A 213 3.62 22.25 8.29
N MET A 214 4.40 22.73 9.26
CA MET A 214 4.09 22.54 10.68
C MET A 214 3.50 23.84 11.25
N ILE A 215 2.20 23.86 11.49
CA ILE A 215 1.44 25.05 11.92
C ILE A 215 1.17 25.03 13.42
N VAL A 216 1.05 26.20 14.05
CA VAL A 216 0.61 26.30 15.45
C VAL A 216 -0.91 26.19 15.50
N MET A 217 -1.45 25.42 16.46
CA MET A 217 -2.90 25.29 16.65
C MET A 217 -3.58 26.65 16.73
N GLY A 218 -4.62 26.85 15.92
CA GLY A 218 -5.37 28.11 15.83
C GLY A 218 -4.80 29.15 14.86
N ASP A 219 -3.62 28.93 14.26
CA ASP A 219 -3.02 29.85 13.28
C ASP A 219 -3.55 29.62 11.86
N GLN A 220 -4.80 30.05 11.64
CA GLN A 220 -5.48 30.01 10.34
C GLN A 220 -4.73 30.80 9.25
N ALA A 221 -4.00 31.86 9.63
CA ALA A 221 -3.25 32.66 8.68
C ALA A 221 -2.03 31.90 8.14
N ALA A 222 -1.29 31.21 9.02
CA ALA A 222 -0.18 30.34 8.62
C ALA A 222 -0.66 29.16 7.75
N GLN A 223 -1.79 28.54 8.10
CA GLN A 223 -2.38 27.46 7.29
C GLN A 223 -2.72 27.92 5.88
N LYS A 224 -3.40 29.08 5.75
CA LYS A 224 -3.72 29.65 4.43
C LYS A 224 -2.45 29.97 3.64
N LYS A 225 -1.45 30.59 4.29
CA LYS A 225 -0.15 30.87 3.65
C LYS A 225 0.55 29.62 3.14
N ALA A 226 0.53 28.52 3.90
CA ALA A 226 1.12 27.25 3.48
C ALA A 226 0.40 26.69 2.24
N LEU A 227 -0.93 26.71 2.22
CA LEU A 227 -1.73 26.27 1.08
C LEU A 227 -1.45 27.12 -0.17
N ASP A 228 -1.49 28.45 -0.03
CA ASP A 228 -1.24 29.39 -1.12
C ASP A 228 0.20 29.26 -1.67
N ALA A 229 1.15 28.93 -0.81
CA ALA A 229 2.54 28.67 -1.19
C ALA A 229 2.76 27.28 -1.83
N GLY A 230 1.75 26.40 -1.82
CA GLY A 230 1.77 25.06 -2.43
C GLY A 230 2.42 23.97 -1.58
N PHE A 231 2.38 24.09 -0.25
CA PHE A 231 2.71 22.96 0.62
C PHE A 231 1.79 21.77 0.31
N ALA A 232 2.32 20.55 0.43
CA ALA A 232 1.58 19.33 0.10
C ALA A 232 0.43 19.10 1.09
N ASP A 233 0.69 19.35 2.37
CA ASP A 233 -0.29 19.33 3.45
C ASP A 233 0.29 20.07 4.68
N CYS A 234 -0.44 20.10 5.80
CA CYS A 234 0.00 20.65 7.07
C CYS A 234 -0.28 19.72 8.25
N ILE A 235 0.65 19.68 9.21
CA ILE A 235 0.46 19.08 10.53
C ILE A 235 0.43 20.18 11.60
N THR A 236 -0.33 19.96 12.66
CA THR A 236 -0.57 20.98 13.69
C THR A 236 0.22 20.68 14.96
N LYS A 237 0.77 21.72 15.59
CA LYS A 237 1.45 21.69 16.89
C LYS A 237 0.46 22.05 18.01
N PRO A 238 0.38 21.28 19.12
CA PRO A 238 1.17 20.09 19.44
C PRO A 238 0.83 18.90 18.52
N PHE A 239 1.83 18.08 18.20
CA PHE A 239 1.66 16.99 17.24
C PHE A 239 0.87 15.83 17.84
N ASP A 240 -0.17 15.44 17.12
CA ASP A 240 -0.94 14.22 17.32
C ASP A 240 -0.30 13.14 16.44
N GLN A 241 0.10 12.01 17.05
CA GLN A 241 0.80 10.92 16.35
C GLN A 241 -0.03 10.42 15.16
N ASN A 242 -1.31 10.10 15.40
CA ASN A 242 -2.16 9.47 14.41
C ASN A 242 -2.44 10.38 13.22
N LYS A 243 -2.69 11.67 13.47
CA LYS A 243 -2.88 12.68 12.41
C LYS A 243 -1.59 12.98 11.67
N THR A 244 -0.46 13.02 12.38
CA THR A 244 0.85 13.27 11.75
C THR A 244 1.20 12.12 10.82
N ASP A 245 1.10 10.87 11.30
CA ASP A 245 1.36 9.68 10.48
C ASP A 245 0.43 9.64 9.28
N ALA A 246 -0.87 9.86 9.47
CA ALA A 246 -1.84 9.94 8.37
C ALA A 246 -1.42 10.90 7.25
N VAL A 247 -1.11 12.14 7.61
CA VAL A 247 -0.64 13.16 6.64
C VAL A 247 0.63 12.67 5.95
N MET A 248 1.57 12.12 6.72
CA MET A 248 2.84 11.63 6.21
C MET A 248 2.68 10.45 5.24
N TYR A 249 1.82 9.48 5.55
CA TYR A 249 1.48 8.36 4.66
C TYR A 249 0.85 8.86 3.36
N ASN A 250 -0.11 9.78 3.45
CA ASN A 250 -0.77 10.37 2.29
C ASN A 250 0.23 11.13 1.38
N VAL A 251 0.99 12.08 1.93
CA VAL A 251 1.91 12.91 1.13
C VAL A 251 3.08 12.11 0.53
N MET A 252 3.52 11.06 1.23
CA MET A 252 4.55 10.14 0.72
C MET A 252 3.97 9.04 -0.20
N ASN A 253 2.64 9.00 -0.39
CA ASN A 253 1.92 7.93 -1.11
C ASN A 253 2.29 6.52 -0.60
N LEU A 254 2.40 6.38 0.71
CA LEU A 254 2.57 5.11 1.38
C LEU A 254 1.20 4.44 1.56
N ASP A 255 1.21 3.11 1.71
CA ASP A 255 0.01 2.34 2.02
C ASP A 255 -0.40 2.58 3.48
N SER A 256 -1.40 3.46 3.72
CA SER A 256 -1.87 3.77 5.07
C SER A 256 -2.45 2.55 5.77
N SER A 257 -2.93 1.56 5.01
CA SER A 257 -3.42 0.28 5.56
C SER A 257 -2.33 -0.47 6.31
N ALA A 258 -1.05 -0.29 5.97
CA ALA A 258 0.06 -0.95 6.67
C ALA A 258 0.21 -0.53 8.14
N ARG A 259 -0.44 0.58 8.54
CA ARG A 259 -0.48 1.05 9.94
C ARG A 259 -1.34 0.16 10.83
N TYR A 260 -2.37 -0.45 10.25
CA TYR A 260 -3.36 -1.25 10.97
C TYR A 260 -3.29 -2.72 10.57
N PHE A 261 -2.88 -3.01 9.33
CA PHE A 261 -2.90 -4.33 8.74
C PHE A 261 -1.48 -4.82 8.43
N LYS A 262 -1.06 -5.86 9.15
CA LYS A 262 0.22 -6.53 8.94
C LYS A 262 -0.01 -7.97 8.48
N PHE A 263 0.84 -8.43 7.58
CA PHE A 263 0.93 -9.85 7.27
C PHE A 263 2.01 -10.45 8.15
N VAL A 264 1.64 -11.44 8.95
CA VAL A 264 2.58 -12.15 9.81
C VAL A 264 2.33 -13.64 9.60
N ASP A 265 3.36 -14.36 9.19
CA ASP A 265 3.27 -15.78 8.86
C ASP A 265 2.13 -16.11 7.87
N ASP A 266 1.09 -16.80 8.34
CA ASP A 266 -0.07 -17.26 7.57
C ASP A 266 -1.39 -16.62 8.03
N TYR A 267 -1.33 -15.45 8.68
CA TYR A 267 -2.51 -14.70 9.12
C TYR A 267 -2.41 -13.18 8.81
N LEU A 268 -3.57 -12.56 8.65
CA LEU A 268 -3.69 -11.11 8.65
C LEU A 268 -3.85 -10.63 10.08
N LEU A 269 -2.93 -9.79 10.54
CA LEU A 269 -3.03 -9.09 11.82
C LEU A 269 -3.65 -7.71 11.58
N PHE A 270 -4.77 -7.43 12.22
CA PHE A 270 -5.41 -6.13 12.26
C PHE A 270 -5.28 -5.53 13.67
N GLU A 271 -4.32 -4.62 13.85
CA GLU A 271 -4.10 -3.90 15.11
C GLU A 271 -4.94 -2.62 15.14
N LEU A 272 -5.85 -2.52 16.12
CA LEU A 272 -6.59 -1.30 16.37
C LEU A 272 -5.70 -0.27 17.08
N PRO A 273 -5.63 0.98 16.58
CA PRO A 273 -4.94 2.06 17.27
C PRO A 273 -5.57 2.37 18.63
N THR A 274 -4.76 2.84 19.57
CA THR A 274 -5.21 3.28 20.91
C THR A 274 -6.22 4.44 20.86
N GLU A 275 -6.21 5.26 19.80
CA GLU A 275 -7.11 6.40 19.63
C GLU A 275 -7.78 6.34 18.25
N LEU A 276 -9.09 6.14 18.22
CA LEU A 276 -9.90 6.05 17.01
C LEU A 276 -10.54 7.40 16.66
N SER A 277 -9.74 8.34 16.18
CA SER A 277 -10.31 9.59 15.63
C SER A 277 -11.17 9.31 14.38
N PRO A 278 -12.15 10.17 14.03
CA PRO A 278 -12.97 10.00 12.82
C PRO A 278 -12.15 9.84 11.53
N PHE A 279 -10.97 10.47 11.48
CA PHE A 279 -10.03 10.30 10.37
C PHE A 279 -9.50 8.86 10.30
N VAL A 280 -9.04 8.31 11.43
CA VAL A 280 -8.46 6.95 11.51
C VAL A 280 -9.52 5.91 11.16
N ILE A 281 -10.73 6.06 11.70
CA ILE A 281 -11.87 5.20 11.39
C ILE A 281 -12.14 5.18 9.88
N ASN A 282 -12.24 6.36 9.25
CA ASN A 282 -12.49 6.45 7.81
C ASN A 282 -11.35 5.84 6.97
N ASP A 283 -10.08 6.06 7.35
CA ASP A 283 -8.90 5.49 6.69
C ASP A 283 -8.88 3.95 6.80
N ILE A 284 -9.24 3.38 7.95
CA ILE A 284 -9.41 1.92 8.10
C ILE A 284 -10.50 1.40 7.16
N LYS A 285 -11.70 2.01 7.20
CA LYS A 285 -12.87 1.58 6.41
C LYS A 285 -12.61 1.64 4.91
N GLU A 286 -11.96 2.70 4.42
CA GLU A 286 -11.63 2.85 2.99
C GLU A 286 -10.65 1.78 2.48
N ASN A 287 -9.78 1.25 3.34
CA ASN A 287 -8.72 0.32 2.96
C ASN A 287 -9.01 -1.15 3.26
N MET A 288 -9.89 -1.41 4.23
CA MET A 288 -10.23 -2.75 4.72
C MET A 288 -10.66 -3.70 3.59
N ASP A 289 -11.57 -3.25 2.73
CA ASP A 289 -12.10 -4.00 1.59
C ASP A 289 -10.98 -4.57 0.70
N GLN A 290 -10.02 -3.71 0.37
CA GLN A 290 -8.89 -4.09 -0.46
C GLN A 290 -7.96 -5.04 0.29
N ARG A 291 -7.82 -4.84 1.60
CA ARG A 291 -6.93 -5.64 2.42
C ARG A 291 -7.43 -7.06 2.62
N ILE A 292 -8.70 -7.23 2.92
CA ILE A 292 -9.34 -8.56 3.01
C ILE A 292 -9.20 -9.29 1.69
N ARG A 293 -9.57 -8.66 0.57
CA ARG A 293 -9.43 -9.28 -0.76
C ARG A 293 -7.98 -9.67 -1.08
N ASN A 294 -7.00 -8.84 -0.75
CA ASN A 294 -5.58 -9.18 -0.98
C ASN A 294 -5.16 -10.39 -0.14
N THR A 295 -5.56 -10.41 1.14
CA THR A 295 -5.28 -11.49 2.09
C THR A 295 -5.81 -12.83 1.58
N ILE A 296 -7.07 -12.85 1.14
CA ILE A 296 -7.71 -14.05 0.57
C ILE A 296 -6.99 -14.50 -0.70
N ASN A 297 -6.61 -13.57 -1.59
CA ASN A 297 -5.88 -13.89 -2.81
C ASN A 297 -4.48 -14.46 -2.53
N GLU A 298 -3.91 -14.17 -1.37
CA GLU A 298 -2.64 -14.74 -0.90
C GLU A 298 -2.82 -16.12 -0.23
N GLY A 299 -4.06 -16.63 -0.16
CA GLY A 299 -4.39 -17.92 0.45
C GLY A 299 -4.45 -17.88 1.98
N ILE A 300 -4.42 -16.68 2.56
CA ILE A 300 -4.50 -16.48 4.01
C ILE A 300 -5.99 -16.49 4.39
N LEU A 301 -6.36 -17.47 5.22
CA LEU A 301 -7.72 -17.63 5.75
C LEU A 301 -7.78 -17.43 7.27
N LYS A 302 -6.67 -17.03 7.89
CA LYS A 302 -6.59 -16.74 9.32
C LYS A 302 -6.52 -15.24 9.54
N LEU A 303 -7.30 -14.74 10.49
CA LEU A 303 -7.37 -13.34 10.86
C LEU A 303 -7.21 -13.19 12.36
N ILE A 304 -6.35 -12.27 12.78
CA ILE A 304 -6.22 -11.87 14.17
C ILE A 304 -6.56 -10.39 14.27
N ILE A 305 -7.53 -10.03 15.09
CA ILE A 305 -7.80 -8.63 15.45
C ILE A 305 -7.18 -8.35 16.82
N ASP A 306 -6.25 -7.40 16.90
CA ASP A 306 -5.63 -7.00 18.16
C ASP A 306 -6.26 -5.70 18.65
N VAL A 307 -7.01 -5.80 19.75
CA VAL A 307 -7.65 -4.68 20.45
C VAL A 307 -7.05 -4.47 21.85
N SER A 308 -5.96 -5.18 22.19
CA SER A 308 -5.33 -5.12 23.52
C SER A 308 -4.74 -3.75 23.88
N SER A 309 -4.54 -2.89 22.87
CA SER A 309 -4.07 -1.53 23.05
C SER A 309 -5.16 -0.55 23.52
N LEU A 310 -6.44 -0.94 23.50
CA LEU A 310 -7.55 -0.10 23.95
C LEU A 310 -7.66 -0.14 25.48
N GLU A 311 -7.77 1.02 26.12
CA GLU A 311 -7.97 1.12 27.58
C GLU A 311 -9.42 0.77 27.98
N GLU A 312 -10.40 1.17 27.16
CA GLU A 312 -11.83 0.91 27.31
C GLU A 312 -12.44 0.56 25.95
N VAL A 313 -13.51 -0.25 25.94
CA VAL A 313 -14.23 -0.58 24.70
C VAL A 313 -15.24 0.53 24.38
N GLU A 314 -14.86 1.42 23.48
CA GLU A 314 -15.71 2.53 23.01
C GLU A 314 -16.59 2.12 21.80
N GLU A 315 -17.65 2.90 21.53
CA GLU A 315 -18.59 2.67 20.42
C GLU A 315 -17.87 2.64 19.07
N GLU A 316 -16.86 3.50 18.90
CA GLU A 316 -16.03 3.60 17.71
C GLU A 316 -15.24 2.31 17.42
N ALA A 317 -14.74 1.65 18.47
CA ALA A 317 -14.00 0.40 18.31
C ALA A 317 -14.93 -0.76 17.94
N ILE A 318 -16.10 -0.82 18.58
CA ILE A 318 -17.17 -1.75 18.24
C ILE A 318 -17.61 -1.57 16.78
N GLU A 319 -17.80 -0.33 16.34
CA GLU A 319 -18.19 -0.02 14.96
C GLU A 319 -17.14 -0.50 13.96
N VAL A 320 -15.86 -0.22 14.20
CA VAL A 320 -14.77 -0.60 13.29
C VAL A 320 -14.61 -2.12 13.21
N VAL A 321 -14.63 -2.82 14.34
CA VAL A 321 -14.48 -4.29 14.36
C VAL A 321 -15.73 -4.97 13.81
N GLY A 322 -16.93 -4.48 14.15
CA GLY A 322 -18.20 -5.03 13.66
C GLY A 322 -18.36 -4.86 12.15
N GLU A 323 -18.02 -3.69 11.60
CA GLU A 323 -17.96 -3.54 10.14
C GLU A 323 -16.87 -4.43 9.56
N PHE A 324 -15.78 -4.68 10.32
CA PHE A 324 -14.71 -5.56 9.90
C PHE A 324 -15.19 -7.00 9.68
N SER A 325 -15.87 -7.55 10.68
CA SER A 325 -16.42 -8.90 10.68
C SER A 325 -17.58 -9.08 9.71
N GLU A 326 -18.53 -8.13 9.65
CA GLU A 326 -19.69 -8.19 8.75
C GLU A 326 -19.26 -8.34 7.29
N LYS A 327 -18.25 -7.56 6.84
CA LYS A 327 -17.76 -7.67 5.46
C LYS A 327 -17.07 -9.01 5.16
N ILE A 328 -16.50 -9.65 6.17
CA ILE A 328 -15.91 -10.99 6.01
C ILE A 328 -17.01 -12.02 5.81
N GLU A 329 -18.04 -11.95 6.66
CA GLU A 329 -19.20 -12.83 6.60
C GLU A 329 -19.97 -12.66 5.27
N ASP A 330 -20.16 -11.42 4.82
CA ASP A 330 -20.79 -11.08 3.54
C ASP A 330 -20.09 -11.73 2.34
N MET A 331 -18.76 -11.89 2.42
CA MET A 331 -17.99 -12.57 1.38
C MET A 331 -18.20 -14.09 1.38
N LYS A 332 -18.85 -14.66 2.41
CA LYS A 332 -19.14 -16.09 2.59
C LYS A 332 -17.90 -16.96 2.51
N LEU A 333 -16.82 -16.50 3.13
CA LEU A 333 -15.54 -17.17 3.12
C LEU A 333 -15.29 -17.88 4.44
N PRO A 334 -14.63 -19.05 4.44
CA PRO A 334 -14.28 -19.77 5.65
C PRO A 334 -13.03 -19.15 6.29
N MET A 335 -13.07 -17.84 6.59
CA MET A 335 -12.00 -17.22 7.37
C MET A 335 -12.19 -17.54 8.84
N ARG A 336 -11.11 -17.97 9.49
CA ARG A 336 -11.05 -18.25 10.92
C ARG A 336 -10.48 -17.03 11.63
N GLY A 337 -11.16 -16.60 12.68
CA GLY A 337 -10.80 -15.39 13.41
C GLY A 337 -10.40 -15.66 14.86
N ALA A 338 -9.50 -14.83 15.36
CA ALA A 338 -9.17 -14.72 16.78
C ALA A 338 -9.07 -13.23 17.14
N ILE A 339 -9.41 -12.89 18.38
CA ILE A 339 -9.34 -11.53 18.90
C ILE A 339 -8.40 -11.52 20.10
N ILE A 340 -7.38 -10.67 20.04
CA ILE A 340 -6.52 -10.40 21.19
C ILE A 340 -7.15 -9.27 21.98
N ALA A 341 -7.74 -9.59 23.13
CA ALA A 341 -8.41 -8.64 24.00
C ALA A 341 -8.08 -8.95 25.46
N THR A 342 -7.72 -7.92 26.23
CA THR A 342 -7.40 -8.05 27.66
C THR A 342 -8.38 -7.24 28.50
N GLY A 343 -8.76 -7.75 29.67
CA GLY A 343 -9.64 -7.05 30.61
C GLY A 343 -11.00 -7.71 30.81
N GLU A 344 -11.83 -7.12 31.67
CA GLU A 344 -13.13 -7.67 32.07
C GLU A 344 -14.14 -7.71 30.91
N ASP A 345 -13.97 -6.83 29.91
CA ASP A 345 -14.87 -6.67 28.76
C ASP A 345 -14.42 -7.47 27.51
N SER A 346 -13.44 -8.35 27.65
CA SER A 346 -12.86 -9.12 26.53
C SER A 346 -13.89 -10.04 25.84
N GLU A 347 -14.81 -10.65 26.59
CA GLU A 347 -15.87 -11.49 26.01
C GLU A 347 -16.92 -10.69 25.21
N MET A 348 -16.94 -9.36 25.32
CA MET A 348 -17.92 -8.54 24.60
C MET A 348 -17.74 -8.62 23.08
N TRP A 349 -16.52 -8.86 22.61
CA TRP A 349 -16.21 -8.90 21.18
C TRP A 349 -16.89 -10.07 20.43
N ASN A 350 -17.23 -11.16 21.13
CA ASN A 350 -18.00 -12.28 20.56
C ASN A 350 -19.49 -11.95 20.40
N ASN A 351 -19.98 -10.82 20.93
CA ASN A 351 -21.36 -10.38 20.69
C ASN A 351 -21.51 -9.61 19.37
N LEU A 352 -20.41 -9.37 18.64
CA LEU A 352 -20.43 -8.75 17.33
C LEU A 352 -20.76 -9.78 16.26
N ASP A 353 -21.58 -9.37 15.29
CA ASP A 353 -21.99 -10.20 14.15
C ASP A 353 -20.75 -10.66 13.37
N GLY A 354 -20.60 -11.97 13.19
CA GLY A 354 -19.48 -12.59 12.50
C GLY A 354 -18.25 -12.89 13.37
N CYS A 355 -18.30 -12.59 14.68
CA CYS A 355 -17.24 -12.87 15.66
C CYS A 355 -17.62 -13.93 16.70
N GLU A 356 -18.82 -14.52 16.61
CA GLU A 356 -19.39 -15.37 17.67
C GLU A 356 -18.51 -16.58 18.00
N ASP A 357 -17.95 -17.19 16.96
CA ASP A 357 -17.11 -18.38 17.03
C ASP A 357 -15.60 -18.06 17.14
N TRP A 358 -15.23 -16.77 17.26
CA TRP A 358 -13.81 -16.40 17.30
C TRP A 358 -13.23 -16.59 18.70
N ALA A 359 -11.98 -17.06 18.76
CA ALA A 359 -11.28 -17.23 20.03
C ALA A 359 -10.87 -15.87 20.60
N ILE A 360 -11.17 -15.62 21.88
CA ILE A 360 -10.59 -14.52 22.66
C ILE A 360 -9.28 -14.99 23.28
N CYS A 361 -8.22 -14.21 23.10
CA CYS A 361 -6.86 -14.55 23.51
C CYS A 361 -6.18 -13.38 24.23
N ASP A 362 -5.27 -13.66 25.16
CA ASP A 362 -4.55 -12.63 25.90
C ASP A 362 -3.38 -12.04 25.09
N ASN A 363 -2.86 -12.79 24.11
CA ASN A 363 -1.71 -12.39 23.32
C ASN A 363 -1.64 -13.10 21.96
N LEU A 364 -0.66 -12.67 21.14
CA LEU A 364 -0.47 -13.18 19.79
C LEU A 364 -0.06 -14.66 19.72
N GLU A 365 0.66 -15.20 20.71
CA GLU A 365 1.03 -16.62 20.71
C GLU A 365 -0.22 -17.49 20.94
N GLU A 366 -1.06 -17.13 21.90
CA GLU A 366 -2.32 -17.83 22.19
C GLU A 366 -3.30 -17.76 21.00
N ALA A 367 -3.38 -16.60 20.34
CA ALA A 367 -4.19 -16.44 19.13
C ALA A 367 -3.68 -17.29 17.95
N LYS A 368 -2.38 -17.58 17.86
CA LYS A 368 -1.86 -18.54 16.86
C LYS A 368 -2.24 -19.97 17.21
N GLU A 369 -2.08 -20.35 18.49
CA GLU A 369 -2.38 -21.70 18.96
C GLU A 369 -3.86 -22.06 18.83
N SER A 370 -4.78 -21.09 18.99
CA SER A 370 -6.21 -21.33 18.80
C SER A 370 -6.53 -21.83 17.39
N PHE A 371 -5.79 -21.36 16.38
CA PHE A 371 -5.96 -21.86 15.02
C PHE A 371 -5.53 -23.31 14.82
N ASP A 372 -4.61 -23.82 15.63
CA ASP A 372 -4.12 -25.19 15.50
C ASP A 372 -5.00 -26.20 16.27
N ARG A 373 -5.61 -25.78 17.39
CA ARG A 373 -6.44 -26.65 18.25
C ARG A 373 -7.78 -27.07 17.62
N GLU A 374 -8.43 -26.22 16.83
CA GLU A 374 -9.72 -26.58 16.21
C GLU A 374 -9.55 -27.56 15.03
N VAL A 375 -8.36 -27.67 14.44
CA VAL A 375 -8.09 -28.62 13.34
C VAL A 375 -8.13 -30.06 13.86
N GLU A 376 -7.73 -30.30 15.11
CA GLU A 376 -7.76 -31.63 15.73
C GLU A 376 -9.19 -32.12 16.07
N THR A 377 -10.17 -31.21 16.18
CA THR A 377 -11.57 -31.57 16.50
C THR A 377 -12.45 -31.90 15.30
N GLU A 378 -12.02 -31.58 14.07
CA GLU A 378 -12.77 -31.90 12.84
C GLU A 378 -12.36 -33.24 12.20
N GLU A 379 -11.29 -33.90 12.69
CA GLU A 379 -10.79 -35.18 12.17
C GLU A 379 -11.25 -36.44 12.95
N ASP A 380 -12.04 -36.29 14.03
CA ASP A 380 -12.68 -37.39 14.80
C ASP A 380 -14.19 -37.50 14.54
#